data_AF-A0A967L560-F1
#
_entry.id   AF-A0A967L560-F1
#
_cell.length_a   1.000
_cell.length_b   1.000
_cell.length_c   1.000
_cell.angle_alpha   90.00
_cell.angle_beta   90.00
_cell.angle_gamma   90.00
#
_symmetry.space_group_name_H-M   'P 1'
#
loop_
_entity.id
_entity.type
_entity.pdbx_description
1 polymer ?
#
loop_
_entity_poly.entity_id
_entity_poly.type
_entity_poly.pdbx_seq_one_letter_code
_entity_poly.pdbx_strand_id
1 'polypeptide(L)'
;MATYYLEVPGDPVGDQRPRSAKHTTTGGRTFTTNRLADKPARWKADALEMISRQWTRPPLTSLVRLCITAVMKRPAYLSRKKHPRGRIYAGVGPIRVRPRGKNADREYTQRGKGSKPDEDNILKLVQDTLVQAGVLFDDTLVMIGEIHKVYQALEPLELTHVEIQLG
;
A
#
# COMPACT_ATOMS: atom_id res chain seq x y z
N MET A 1 21.70 15.69 -7.37
CA MET A 1 20.27 15.30 -7.44
C MET A 1 19.61 15.74 -6.15
N ALA A 2 18.50 16.46 -6.24
CA ALA A 2 17.74 16.84 -5.05
C ALA A 2 16.84 15.67 -4.64
N THR A 3 16.75 15.42 -3.33
CA THR A 3 15.89 14.39 -2.75
C THR A 3 14.94 15.04 -1.76
N TYR A 4 13.66 14.67 -1.85
CA TYR A 4 12.61 15.11 -0.94
C TYR A 4 12.04 13.93 -0.19
N TYR A 5 11.67 14.16 1.07
CA TYR A 5 11.05 13.18 1.93
C TYR A 5 9.68 13.68 2.36
N LEU A 6 8.68 12.83 2.23
CA LEU A 6 7.31 13.07 2.68
C LEU A 6 6.88 11.93 3.59
N GLU A 7 6.18 12.29 4.65
CA GLU A 7 5.56 11.33 5.56
C GLU A 7 4.05 11.31 5.33
N VAL A 8 3.48 10.11 5.34
CA VAL A 8 2.07 9.87 5.05
C VAL A 8 1.49 8.94 6.13
N PRO A 9 0.27 9.19 6.64
CA PRO A 9 -0.24 8.43 7.75
C PRO A 9 -0.53 6.96 7.40
N GLY A 10 -0.11 6.07 8.30
CA GLY A 10 -0.68 4.74 8.48
C GLY A 10 -0.47 3.71 7.34
N ASP A 11 -1.33 2.69 7.40
CA ASP A 11 -1.37 1.52 6.52
C ASP A 11 -2.04 1.90 5.20
N PRO A 12 -1.30 1.96 4.07
CA PRO A 12 -1.90 2.31 2.79
C PRO A 12 -2.97 1.28 2.46
N VAL A 13 -4.22 1.73 2.38
CA VAL A 13 -5.32 0.88 1.93
C VAL A 13 -5.30 0.92 0.41
N GLY A 14 -4.69 -0.08 -0.22
CA GLY A 14 -4.56 -0.09 -1.67
C GLY A 14 -5.89 0.16 -2.37
N ASP A 15 -5.82 0.98 -3.39
CA ASP A 15 -7.02 1.40 -4.11
C ASP A 15 -7.73 0.17 -4.69
N GLN A 16 -8.98 -0.03 -4.30
CA GLN A 16 -9.73 -1.16 -4.84
C GLN A 16 -10.11 -0.80 -6.27
N ARG A 17 -9.47 -1.46 -7.23
CA ARG A 17 -9.89 -1.37 -8.64
C ARG A 17 -11.41 -1.55 -8.73
N PRO A 18 -12.12 -0.70 -9.50
CA PRO A 18 -13.56 -0.79 -9.64
C PRO A 18 -13.98 -2.22 -9.95
N ARG A 19 -14.80 -2.80 -9.08
CA ARG A 19 -15.37 -4.13 -9.30
C ARG A 19 -16.79 -3.97 -9.81
N SER A 20 -17.04 -4.49 -11.00
CA SER A 20 -18.38 -4.68 -11.50
C SER A 20 -18.95 -5.94 -10.85
N ALA A 21 -20.02 -5.78 -10.08
CA ALA A 21 -20.79 -6.90 -9.54
C ALA A 21 -22.10 -7.00 -10.33
N LYS A 22 -22.36 -8.17 -10.90
CA LYS A 22 -23.66 -8.48 -11.52
C LYS A 22 -24.61 -8.99 -10.45
N HIS A 23 -25.77 -8.36 -10.34
CA HIS A 23 -26.84 -8.79 -9.46
C HIS A 23 -28.03 -9.19 -10.30
N THR A 24 -28.53 -10.41 -10.11
CA THR A 24 -29.76 -10.90 -10.72
C THR A 24 -30.87 -10.79 -9.69
N THR A 25 -31.94 -10.04 -10.01
CA THR A 25 -33.12 -9.95 -9.15
C THR A 25 -33.94 -11.23 -9.20
N THR A 26 -34.82 -11.44 -8.22
CA THR A 26 -35.79 -12.54 -8.18
C THR A 26 -36.69 -12.59 -9.42
N GLY A 27 -36.90 -11.46 -10.10
CA GLY A 27 -37.64 -11.37 -11.38
C GLY A 27 -36.79 -11.55 -12.64
N GLY A 28 -35.54 -12.01 -12.53
CA GLY A 28 -34.65 -12.29 -13.66
C GLY A 28 -33.93 -11.07 -14.27
N ARG A 29 -34.18 -9.86 -13.77
CA ARG A 29 -33.54 -8.64 -14.27
C ARG A 29 -32.12 -8.56 -13.71
N THR A 30 -31.12 -8.45 -14.58
CA THR A 30 -29.72 -8.30 -14.17
C THR A 30 -29.30 -6.85 -14.23
N PHE A 31 -28.71 -6.33 -13.17
CA PHE A 31 -28.11 -5.00 -13.13
C PHE A 31 -26.66 -5.09 -12.64
N THR A 32 -25.81 -4.22 -13.17
CA THR A 32 -24.39 -4.15 -12.79
C THR A 32 -24.22 -2.99 -11.83
N THR A 33 -23.68 -3.25 -10.64
CA THR A 33 -23.26 -2.17 -9.73
C THR A 33 -21.74 -2.05 -9.77
N ASN A 34 -21.26 -0.82 -9.95
CA ASN A 34 -19.86 -0.48 -9.74
C ASN A 34 -19.73 -0.02 -8.29
N ARG A 35 -19.19 -0.87 -7.42
CA ARG A 35 -18.89 -0.47 -6.04
C ARG A 35 -17.49 0.15 -6.00
N LEU A 36 -17.42 1.46 -5.76
CA LEU A 36 -16.24 2.12 -5.22
C LEU A 36 -16.19 1.79 -3.72
N ALA A 37 -15.07 1.30 -3.21
CA ALA A 37 -14.93 1.07 -1.79
C ALA A 37 -14.60 2.40 -1.09
N ASP A 38 -15.26 2.73 0.02
CA ASP A 38 -15.05 4.02 0.72
C ASP A 38 -13.71 4.12 1.46
N LYS A 39 -13.01 3.00 1.70
CA LYS A 39 -11.82 2.95 2.57
C LYS A 39 -10.59 3.69 2.01
N PRO A 40 -10.23 3.60 0.72
CA PRO A 40 -9.11 4.37 0.15
C PRO A 40 -9.36 5.88 0.22
N ALA A 41 -10.63 6.33 0.15
CA ALA A 41 -10.96 7.75 0.15
C ALA A 41 -10.54 8.45 1.46
N ARG A 42 -10.76 7.79 2.61
CA ARG A 42 -10.33 8.35 3.90
C ARG A 42 -8.82 8.44 4.02
N TRP A 43 -8.10 7.37 3.68
CA TRP A 43 -6.64 7.38 3.70
C TRP A 43 -6.09 8.48 2.80
N LYS A 44 -6.67 8.64 1.60
CA LYS A 44 -6.27 9.67 0.64
C LYS A 44 -6.51 11.08 1.17
N ALA A 45 -7.62 11.32 1.87
CA ALA A 45 -7.86 12.61 2.52
C ALA A 45 -6.82 12.92 3.61
N ASP A 46 -6.55 11.96 4.49
CA ASP A 46 -5.55 12.10 5.56
C ASP A 46 -4.14 12.32 4.98
N ALA A 47 -3.80 11.58 3.92
CA ALA A 47 -2.55 11.69 3.19
C ALA A 47 -2.41 13.05 2.49
N LEU A 48 -3.45 13.49 1.79
CA LEU A 48 -3.50 14.78 1.10
C LEU A 48 -3.29 15.94 2.08
N GLU A 49 -3.98 15.91 3.22
CA GLU A 49 -3.83 16.92 4.27
C GLU A 49 -2.38 16.97 4.79
N MET A 50 -1.80 15.80 5.08
CA MET A 50 -0.46 15.70 5.63
C MET A 50 0.63 16.12 4.62
N ILE A 51 0.48 15.74 3.35
CA ILE A 51 1.40 16.11 2.27
C ILE A 51 1.31 17.61 1.98
N SER A 52 0.10 18.17 1.90
CA SER A 52 -0.12 19.60 1.63
C SER A 52 0.50 20.50 2.72
N ARG A 53 0.59 20.00 3.96
CA ARG A 53 1.29 20.71 5.05
C ARG A 53 2.81 20.64 4.94
N GLN A 54 3.36 19.56 4.38
CA GLN A 54 4.80 19.36 4.22
C GLN A 54 5.35 20.00 2.94
N TRP A 55 4.55 20.04 1.87
CA TRP A 55 4.95 20.52 0.57
C TRP A 55 4.49 21.94 0.31
N THR A 56 5.39 22.90 0.48
CA THR A 56 5.12 24.34 0.24
C THR A 56 5.71 24.85 -1.06
N ARG A 57 6.19 23.95 -1.93
CA ARG A 57 6.88 24.28 -3.18
C ARG A 57 5.91 24.18 -4.37
N PRO A 58 6.24 24.80 -5.52
CA PRO A 58 5.53 24.53 -6.76
C PRO A 58 5.54 23.04 -7.12
N PRO A 59 4.56 22.57 -7.92
CA PRO A 59 4.56 21.21 -8.45
C PRO A 59 5.83 20.90 -9.24
N LEU A 60 6.38 19.71 -9.04
CA LEU A 60 7.51 19.20 -9.80
C LEU A 60 7.07 18.94 -11.24
N THR A 61 7.87 19.44 -12.18
CA THR A 61 7.65 19.29 -13.64
C THR A 61 8.74 18.45 -14.32
N SER A 62 9.78 18.07 -13.58
CA SER A 62 10.86 17.21 -14.06
C SER A 62 10.56 15.73 -13.81
N LEU A 63 11.28 14.84 -14.51
CA LEU A 63 11.22 13.41 -14.25
C LEU A 63 11.69 13.08 -12.83
N VAL A 64 11.02 12.13 -12.19
CA VAL A 64 11.32 11.72 -10.81
C VAL A 64 11.39 10.21 -10.67
N ARG A 65 12.17 9.77 -9.68
CA ARG A 65 12.10 8.44 -9.10
C ARG A 65 11.37 8.50 -7.77
N LEU A 66 10.40 7.62 -7.58
CA LEU A 66 9.66 7.45 -6.33
C LEU A 66 10.12 6.18 -5.62
N CYS A 67 10.48 6.30 -4.35
CA CYS A 67 10.71 5.18 -3.46
C CYS A 67 9.73 5.25 -2.29
N ILE A 68 8.89 4.23 -2.13
CA ILE A 68 7.80 4.20 -1.16
C ILE A 68 8.07 3.08 -0.15
N THR A 69 8.24 3.44 1.12
CA THR A 69 8.26 2.48 2.22
C THR A 69 6.89 2.42 2.87
N ALA A 70 6.06 1.50 2.38
CA ALA A 70 4.71 1.26 2.84
C ALA A 70 4.71 0.51 4.18
N VAL A 71 4.33 1.20 5.25
CA VAL A 71 4.22 0.60 6.59
C VAL A 71 2.83 0.02 6.77
N MET A 72 2.73 -1.30 6.70
CA MET A 72 1.48 -2.03 6.89
C MET A 72 1.26 -2.43 8.34
N LYS A 73 -0.01 -2.61 8.72
CA LYS A 73 -0.35 -3.15 10.02
C LYS A 73 0.23 -4.54 10.21
N ARG A 74 0.92 -4.76 11.32
CA ARG A 74 1.49 -6.05 11.68
C ARG A 74 0.37 -7.09 11.89
N PRO A 75 0.40 -8.23 11.18
CA PRO A 75 -0.54 -9.31 11.42
C PRO A 75 -0.42 -9.88 12.83
N ALA A 76 -1.54 -10.24 13.46
CA ALA A 76 -1.56 -10.73 14.84
C ALA A 76 -0.65 -11.95 15.09
N TYR A 77 -0.45 -12.81 14.07
CA TYR A 77 0.44 -13.96 14.19
C TYR A 77 1.93 -13.57 14.29
N LEU A 78 2.32 -12.40 13.74
CA LEU A 78 3.66 -11.84 13.90
C LEU A 78 3.81 -11.05 15.21
N SER A 79 2.76 -10.82 15.98
CA SER A 79 2.84 -10.07 17.25
C SER A 79 3.26 -10.92 18.46
N ARG A 80 3.64 -12.19 18.24
CA ARG A 80 4.06 -13.08 19.33
C ARG A 80 5.47 -12.74 19.81
N LYS A 81 5.75 -12.97 21.09
CA LYS A 81 7.05 -12.70 21.77
C LYS A 81 8.29 -13.22 21.02
N LYS A 82 8.15 -14.33 20.27
CA LYS A 82 9.25 -14.95 19.51
C LYS A 82 9.65 -14.19 18.23
N HIS A 83 8.83 -13.26 17.76
CA HIS A 83 9.10 -12.50 16.54
C HIS A 83 9.85 -11.21 16.86
N PRO A 84 10.70 -10.70 15.94
CA PRO A 84 11.49 -9.50 16.20
C PRO A 84 10.58 -8.30 16.47
N ARG A 85 10.97 -7.44 17.42
CA ARG A 85 10.12 -6.30 17.84
C ARG A 85 10.13 -5.16 16.81
N GLY A 86 11.19 -5.03 16.02
CA GLY A 86 11.33 -4.02 14.96
C GLY A 86 10.55 -4.33 13.68
N ARG A 87 10.81 -3.53 12.64
CA ARG A 87 10.22 -3.67 11.29
C ARG A 87 10.51 -5.04 10.69
N ILE A 88 9.53 -5.60 9.98
CA ILE A 88 9.65 -6.88 9.28
C ILE A 88 9.27 -6.67 7.82
N TYR A 89 10.12 -7.05 6.87
CA TYR A 89 9.76 -6.99 5.45
C TYR A 89 8.58 -7.89 5.13
N ALA A 90 7.54 -7.31 4.53
CA ALA A 90 6.33 -8.00 4.16
C ALA A 90 6.46 -8.52 2.73
N GLY A 91 7.02 -9.73 2.58
CA GLY A 91 7.22 -10.38 1.28
C GLY A 91 8.41 -11.33 1.20
N VAL A 92 9.29 -11.33 2.20
CA VAL A 92 10.52 -12.15 2.18
C VAL A 92 10.33 -13.42 3.00
N GLY A 93 9.91 -14.49 2.32
CA GLY A 93 10.10 -15.87 2.78
C GLY A 93 8.89 -16.79 2.61
N PRO A 94 9.08 -18.07 2.22
CA PRO A 94 8.01 -19.06 2.26
C PRO A 94 7.56 -19.23 3.71
N ILE A 95 6.27 -19.02 3.97
CA ILE A 95 5.67 -19.45 5.24
C ILE A 95 5.64 -20.97 5.16
N ARG A 96 6.60 -21.63 5.80
CA ARG A 96 6.52 -23.07 6.07
C ARG A 96 5.38 -23.30 7.06
N VAL A 97 4.18 -23.49 6.54
CA VAL A 97 3.04 -23.93 7.34
C VAL A 97 3.30 -25.39 7.65
N ARG A 98 3.60 -25.73 8.92
CA ARG A 98 3.55 -27.14 9.34
C ARG A 98 2.10 -27.60 9.22
N PRO A 99 1.79 -28.65 8.44
CA PRO A 99 0.44 -29.19 8.39
C PRO A 99 0.01 -29.59 9.81
N ARG A 100 -1.22 -29.23 10.21
CA ARG A 100 -1.88 -29.84 11.38
C ARG A 100 -2.75 -30.99 10.87
N GLY A 101 -2.59 -32.18 11.46
CA GLY A 101 -3.42 -33.36 11.17
C GLY A 101 -2.75 -34.39 10.25
N LYS A 102 -3.55 -35.35 9.74
CA LYS A 102 -3.14 -36.55 8.95
C LYS A 102 -2.42 -36.27 7.61
N ASN A 103 -2.04 -35.03 7.32
CA ASN A 103 -1.36 -34.60 6.10
C ASN A 103 0.04 -34.03 6.41
N ALA A 104 0.72 -34.57 7.43
CA ALA A 104 2.03 -34.09 7.88
C ALA A 104 3.13 -34.18 6.81
N ASP A 105 2.92 -35.02 5.79
CA ASP A 105 3.93 -35.37 4.78
C ASP A 105 3.82 -34.50 3.52
N ARG A 106 2.80 -33.63 3.42
CA ARG A 106 2.66 -32.67 2.32
C ARG A 106 3.33 -31.36 2.69
N GLU A 107 4.54 -31.15 2.18
CA GLU A 107 5.20 -29.85 2.21
C GLU A 107 4.43 -28.86 1.32
N TYR A 108 3.47 -28.14 1.90
CA TYR A 108 2.83 -27.03 1.22
C TYR A 108 3.74 -25.80 1.32
N THR A 109 4.46 -25.50 0.26
CA THR A 109 4.98 -24.15 0.02
C THR A 109 3.79 -23.26 -0.33
N GLN A 110 2.98 -22.88 0.67
CA GLN A 110 2.07 -21.76 0.47
C GLN A 110 2.96 -20.55 0.20
N ARG A 111 3.05 -20.12 -1.06
CA ARG A 111 3.32 -18.71 -1.36
C ARG A 111 2.21 -17.99 -0.61
N GLY A 112 2.54 -17.44 0.56
CA GLY A 112 1.56 -16.70 1.35
C GLY A 112 0.90 -15.73 0.37
N LYS A 113 -0.44 -15.73 0.31
CA LYS A 113 -1.17 -14.69 -0.43
C LYS A 113 -0.52 -13.38 0.00
N GLY A 114 0.15 -12.70 -0.94
CA GLY A 114 0.94 -11.51 -0.64
C GLY A 114 0.14 -10.60 0.26
N SER A 115 0.80 -10.00 1.26
CA SER A 115 0.15 -9.04 2.14
C SER A 115 -0.51 -7.99 1.28
N LYS A 116 -1.85 -8.02 1.26
CA LYS A 116 -2.64 -6.97 0.62
C LYS A 116 -2.40 -5.68 1.39
N PRO A 117 -2.35 -4.54 0.71
CA PRO A 117 -2.57 -4.38 -0.73
C PRO A 117 -1.36 -4.77 -1.61
N ASP A 118 -1.65 -5.03 -2.88
CA ASP A 118 -0.62 -5.24 -3.91
C ASP A 118 0.19 -3.95 -4.13
N GLU A 119 1.46 -4.09 -4.51
CA GLU A 119 2.39 -2.96 -4.66
C GLU A 119 1.89 -1.95 -5.70
N ASP A 120 1.41 -2.42 -6.86
CA ASP A 120 0.82 -1.58 -7.89
C ASP A 120 -0.33 -0.69 -7.36
N ASN A 121 -1.19 -1.23 -6.50
CA ASN A 121 -2.29 -0.44 -5.92
C ASN A 121 -1.78 0.61 -4.91
N ILE A 122 -0.66 0.35 -4.23
CA ILE A 122 -0.01 1.35 -3.37
C ILE A 122 0.61 2.44 -4.25
N LEU A 123 1.34 2.07 -5.31
CA LEU A 123 2.01 3.02 -6.20
C LEU A 123 0.99 4.01 -6.78
N LYS A 124 -0.07 3.47 -7.38
CA LYS A 124 -1.14 4.26 -7.96
C LYS A 124 -1.77 5.21 -6.94
N LEU A 125 -2.10 4.69 -5.76
CA LEU A 125 -2.71 5.49 -4.70
C LEU A 125 -1.79 6.66 -4.28
N VAL A 126 -0.48 6.40 -4.13
CA VAL A 126 0.50 7.43 -3.78
C VAL A 126 0.65 8.45 -4.91
N GLN A 127 0.79 8.02 -6.16
CA GLN A 127 0.88 8.91 -7.33
C GLN A 127 -0.32 9.83 -7.45
N ASP A 128 -1.54 9.29 -7.39
CA ASP A 128 -2.76 10.07 -7.43
C ASP A 128 -2.81 11.11 -6.28
N THR A 129 -2.32 10.75 -5.10
CA THR A 129 -2.29 11.64 -3.94
C THR A 129 -1.25 12.74 -4.12
N LEU A 130 -0.07 12.43 -4.66
CA LEU A 130 0.98 13.41 -4.94
C LEU A 130 0.56 14.43 -6.00
N VAL A 131 -0.14 13.99 -7.05
CA VAL A 131 -0.71 14.89 -8.07
C VAL A 131 -1.79 15.77 -7.46
N GLN A 132 -2.72 15.21 -6.69
CA GLN A 132 -3.78 15.99 -6.02
C GLN A 132 -3.25 16.98 -4.99
N ALA A 133 -2.15 16.64 -4.31
CA ALA A 133 -1.48 17.52 -3.36
C ALA A 133 -0.63 18.62 -4.03
N GLY A 134 -0.53 18.63 -5.36
CA GLY A 134 0.31 19.57 -6.09
C GLY A 134 1.81 19.33 -5.89
N VAL A 135 2.22 18.12 -5.49
CA VAL A 135 3.64 17.74 -5.44
C VAL A 135 4.16 17.42 -6.84
N LEU A 136 3.39 16.64 -7.60
CA LEU A 136 3.67 16.33 -8.99
C LEU A 136 2.71 17.12 -9.88
N PHE A 137 3.22 17.65 -10.99
CA PHE A 137 2.36 18.23 -12.01
C PHE A 137 1.49 17.15 -12.69
N ASP A 138 2.09 15.99 -12.97
CA ASP A 138 1.47 14.86 -13.67
C ASP A 138 2.12 13.54 -13.17
N ASP A 139 1.36 12.44 -13.12
CA ASP A 139 1.86 11.13 -12.68
C ASP A 139 2.81 10.49 -13.71
N THR A 140 2.72 10.89 -14.98
CA THR A 140 3.63 10.49 -16.06
C THR A 140 5.08 10.91 -15.85
N LEU A 141 5.35 11.83 -14.93
CA LEU A 141 6.69 12.25 -14.55
C LEU A 141 7.45 11.17 -13.75
N VAL A 142 6.76 10.16 -13.24
CA VAL A 142 7.37 9.07 -12.46
C VAL A 142 7.98 8.04 -13.41
N MET A 143 9.31 8.04 -13.51
CA MET A 143 10.05 7.11 -14.37
C MET A 143 10.28 5.74 -13.69
N ILE A 144 10.53 5.76 -12.38
CA ILE A 144 10.85 4.58 -11.59
C ILE A 144 10.02 4.65 -10.31
N GLY A 145 9.23 3.62 -10.05
CA GLY A 145 8.50 3.42 -8.80
C GLY A 145 9.03 2.19 -8.07
N GLU A 146 9.64 2.39 -6.90
CA GLU A 146 10.10 1.33 -6.01
C GLU A 146 9.21 1.28 -4.77
N ILE A 147 8.78 0.08 -4.39
CA ILE A 147 7.94 -0.10 -3.21
C ILE A 147 8.55 -1.15 -2.30
N HIS A 148 8.73 -0.77 -1.04
CA HIS A 148 9.11 -1.63 0.05
C HIS A 148 7.96 -1.76 1.02
N LYS A 149 7.37 -2.95 1.08
CA LYS A 149 6.36 -3.25 2.09
C LYS A 149 7.01 -3.72 3.37
N VAL A 150 6.72 -3.04 4.47
CA VAL A 150 7.21 -3.40 5.80
C VAL A 150 6.04 -3.49 6.76
N TYR A 151 6.06 -4.46 7.66
CA TYR A 151 5.17 -4.48 8.80
C TYR A 151 5.70 -3.57 9.89
N GLN A 152 4.80 -2.79 10.46
CA GLN A 152 5.04 -1.91 11.58
C GLN A 152 5.77 -2.63 12.73
N ALA A 153 6.69 -1.92 13.39
CA ALA A 153 7.20 -2.33 14.69
C ALA A 153 6.05 -2.50 15.70
N LEU A 154 6.27 -3.28 16.78
CA LEU A 154 5.23 -3.44 17.79
C LEU A 154 4.84 -2.10 18.43
N GLU A 155 5.82 -1.22 18.64
CA GLU A 155 5.68 0.15 19.14
C GLU A 155 6.92 0.95 18.69
N PRO A 156 6.82 2.27 18.36
CA PRO A 156 5.63 3.12 18.21
C PRO A 156 4.93 3.00 16.83
N LEU A 157 3.87 3.79 16.61
CA LEU A 157 3.21 3.96 15.32
C LEU A 157 4.16 4.59 14.30
N GLU A 158 4.37 3.89 13.19
CA GLU A 158 5.27 4.33 12.12
C GLU A 158 4.46 4.81 10.92
N LEU A 159 4.95 5.89 10.30
CA LEU A 159 4.36 6.50 9.11
C LEU A 159 4.91 5.83 7.85
N THR A 160 4.11 5.86 6.79
CA THR A 160 4.58 5.48 5.46
C THR A 160 5.50 6.60 4.95
N HIS A 161 6.68 6.22 4.46
CA HIS A 161 7.66 7.19 3.95
C HIS A 161 7.67 7.19 2.42
N VAL A 162 7.65 8.39 1.83
CA VAL A 162 7.75 8.59 0.39
C VAL A 162 8.98 9.45 0.12
N GLU A 163 9.93 8.87 -0.61
CA GLU A 163 11.13 9.54 -1.08
C GLU A 163 11.00 9.87 -2.58
N ILE A 164 11.29 11.12 -2.93
CA ILE A 164 11.21 11.63 -4.29
C ILE A 164 12.61 12.11 -4.69
N GLN A 165 13.22 11.44 -5.68
CA GLN A 165 14.52 11.82 -6.23
C GLN A 165 14.33 12.49 -7.59
N LEU A 166 14.87 13.69 -7.77
CA LEU A 166 14.87 14.38 -9.08
C LEU A 166 15.92 13.75 -10.00
N GLY A 167 15.50 13.41 -11.22
CA GLY A 167 16.35 12.94 -12.31
C GLY A 167 17.23 14.01 -12.93
#